data_AF-A0A6A6IMN6-F1
#
_entry.id   AF-A0A6A6IMN6-F1
#
_cell.length_a   1.000
_cell.length_b   1.000
_cell.length_c   1.000
_cell.angle_alpha   90.00
_cell.angle_beta   90.00
_cell.angle_gamma   90.00
#
_symmetry.space_group_name_H-M   'P 1'
#
loop_
_entity.id
_entity.type
_entity.pdbx_description
1 polymer ?
#
loop_
_entity_poly.entity_id
_entity_poly.type
_entity_poly.pdbx_seq_one_letter_code
_entity_poly.pdbx_strand_id
1 'polypeptide(L)'
;MISFFAITVFAAAGLCSAGAVPRQASITCTFKAYEVQECEPSSTSPTTFLQINEIRSSDQQILVDVRAQRPMNAFNSYQRLNRNEPWDVASLGMENGGSTLVISLNGLNDTMEFVYGAAMWTEDNGVSEAKEGNAGCVVGEWYDVVGPATNWGCSARAREARIASRKRILDCRFPCGSTERMELV
;
A
#
# COMPACT_ATOMS: atom_id res chain seq x y z
N MET A 1 30.33 80.10 6.34
CA MET A 1 30.92 78.76 6.49
C MET A 1 29.85 77.81 7.02
N ILE A 2 29.59 76.77 6.22
CA ILE A 2 29.02 75.45 6.55
C ILE A 2 27.51 75.41 6.86
N SER A 3 26.76 75.07 5.82
CA SER A 3 25.34 74.72 5.84
C SER A 3 25.21 73.20 5.92
N PHE A 4 24.49 72.67 6.90
CA PHE A 4 24.26 71.23 7.08
C PHE A 4 22.92 70.83 6.44
N PHE A 5 22.98 69.96 5.42
CA PHE A 5 21.81 69.30 4.86
C PHE A 5 21.53 68.00 5.62
N ALA A 6 20.36 67.92 6.26
CA ALA A 6 19.86 66.68 6.87
C ALA A 6 19.22 65.80 5.78
N ILE A 7 19.80 64.63 5.54
CA ILE A 7 19.26 63.62 4.61
C ILE A 7 18.41 62.65 5.42
N THR A 8 17.09 62.72 5.24
CA THR A 8 16.14 61.80 5.87
C THR A 8 16.01 60.55 5.00
N VAL A 9 16.55 59.42 5.48
CA VAL A 9 16.44 58.11 4.80
C VAL A 9 15.12 57.46 5.21
N PHE A 10 14.19 57.32 4.26
CA PHE A 10 12.97 56.54 4.45
C PHE A 10 13.26 55.05 4.15
N ALA A 11 13.29 54.23 5.20
CA ALA A 11 13.32 52.78 5.07
C ALA A 11 11.91 52.27 4.70
N ALA A 12 11.72 51.89 3.45
CA ALA A 12 10.50 51.21 3.00
C ALA A 12 10.54 49.74 3.46
N ALA A 13 9.82 49.42 4.53
CA ALA A 13 9.57 48.05 4.96
C ALA A 13 8.60 47.38 3.96
N GLY A 14 9.16 46.66 2.98
CA GLY A 14 8.40 45.80 2.08
C GLY A 14 7.82 44.62 2.87
N LEU A 15 6.50 44.61 3.05
CA LEU A 15 5.76 43.44 3.51
C LEU A 15 5.86 42.36 2.42
N CYS A 16 6.80 41.43 2.58
CA CYS A 16 6.78 40.18 1.84
C CYS A 16 5.55 39.39 2.29
N SER A 17 4.44 39.49 1.54
CA SER A 17 3.35 38.53 1.65
C SER A 17 3.92 37.15 1.34
N ALA A 18 4.08 36.31 2.37
CA ALA A 18 4.34 34.89 2.20
C ALA A 18 3.16 34.31 1.42
N GLY A 19 3.32 34.16 0.10
CA GLY A 19 2.34 33.50 -0.74
C GLY A 19 2.16 32.08 -0.19
N ALA A 20 0.95 31.76 0.25
CA ALA A 20 0.61 30.40 0.63
C ALA A 20 0.87 29.51 -0.59
N VAL A 21 1.87 28.63 -0.48
CA VAL A 21 2.13 27.63 -1.52
C VAL A 21 0.88 26.77 -1.61
N PRO A 22 0.23 26.66 -2.79
CA PRO A 22 -0.94 25.82 -2.94
C PRO A 22 -0.57 24.39 -2.57
N ARG A 23 -1.20 23.87 -1.51
CA ARG A 23 -1.03 22.50 -1.04
C ARG A 23 -1.51 21.57 -2.16
N GLN A 24 -0.57 20.96 -2.88
CA GLN A 24 -0.89 20.07 -3.99
C GLN A 24 -1.62 18.84 -3.41
N ALA A 25 -2.78 18.49 -3.98
CA ALA A 25 -3.54 17.34 -3.51
C ALA A 25 -2.70 16.07 -3.66
N SER A 26 -2.54 15.31 -2.57
CA SER A 26 -1.83 14.03 -2.58
C SER A 26 -2.52 13.05 -3.52
N ILE A 27 -1.79 12.54 -4.51
CA ILE A 27 -2.28 11.51 -5.43
C ILE A 27 -2.32 10.19 -4.67
N THR A 28 -3.50 9.58 -4.61
CA THR A 28 -3.72 8.27 -3.99
C THR A 28 -3.80 7.18 -5.05
N CYS A 29 -3.17 6.05 -4.76
CA CYS A 29 -3.32 4.81 -5.52
C CYS A 29 -4.27 3.86 -4.82
N THR A 30 -4.86 2.97 -5.61
CA THR A 30 -5.71 1.89 -5.15
C THR A 30 -5.34 0.59 -5.83
N PHE A 31 -5.54 -0.53 -5.14
CA PHE A 31 -5.48 -1.86 -5.73
C PHE A 31 -6.46 -2.78 -5.02
N LYS A 32 -6.96 -3.77 -5.76
CA LYS A 32 -7.75 -4.86 -5.22
C LYS A 32 -6.85 -6.09 -5.14
N ALA A 33 -6.78 -6.69 -3.96
CA ALA A 33 -6.10 -7.96 -3.75
C ALA A 33 -7.11 -9.06 -3.47
N TYR A 34 -6.87 -10.24 -4.05
CA TYR A 34 -7.61 -11.46 -3.74
C TYR A 34 -6.72 -12.35 -2.91
N GLU A 35 -7.12 -12.59 -1.67
CA GLU A 35 -6.39 -13.46 -0.76
C GLU A 35 -7.05 -14.83 -0.72
N VAL A 36 -6.23 -15.87 -0.82
CA VAL A 36 -6.61 -17.27 -0.61
C VAL A 36 -5.71 -17.85 0.47
N GLN A 37 -6.31 -18.57 1.41
CA GLN A 37 -5.57 -19.37 2.37
C GLN A 37 -5.92 -20.83 2.19
N GLU A 38 -4.90 -21.67 2.14
CA GLU A 38 -5.04 -23.12 1.99
C GLU A 38 -4.36 -23.85 3.13
N CYS A 39 -5.07 -24.80 3.74
CA CYS A 39 -4.49 -25.72 4.69
C CYS A 39 -4.11 -27.03 3.98
N GLU A 40 -2.81 -27.24 3.80
CA GLU A 40 -2.32 -28.56 3.40
C GLU A 40 -2.45 -29.57 4.55
N PRO A 41 -2.77 -30.84 4.29
CA PRO A 41 -2.90 -31.86 5.33
C PRO A 41 -1.63 -32.06 6.16
N SER A 42 -0.46 -31.78 5.59
CA SER A 42 0.84 -31.87 6.27
C SER A 42 1.15 -30.64 7.14
N SER A 43 0.50 -29.50 6.88
CA SER A 43 0.81 -28.23 7.54
C SER A 43 0.03 -28.04 8.85
N THR A 44 0.58 -27.24 9.74
CA THR A 44 -0.08 -26.74 10.96
C THR A 44 -0.50 -25.28 10.83
N SER A 45 -0.06 -24.59 9.78
CA SER A 45 -0.39 -23.20 9.45
C SER A 45 -0.90 -23.09 8.01
N PRO A 46 -1.80 -22.14 7.71
CA PRO A 46 -2.27 -21.96 6.34
C PRO A 46 -1.13 -21.42 5.46
N THR A 47 -1.15 -21.79 4.19
CA THR A 47 -0.36 -21.11 3.16
C THR A 47 -1.20 -19.98 2.60
N THR A 48 -0.67 -18.75 2.64
CA THR A 48 -1.35 -17.57 2.10
C THR A 48 -0.88 -17.29 0.68
N PHE A 49 -1.86 -17.02 -0.18
CA PHE A 49 -1.69 -16.68 -1.58
C PHE A 49 -2.39 -15.36 -1.87
N LEU A 50 -1.75 -14.50 -2.65
CA LEU A 50 -2.27 -13.18 -2.97
C LEU A 50 -2.23 -12.94 -4.48
N GLN A 51 -3.32 -12.44 -5.04
CA GLN A 51 -3.38 -11.99 -6.42
C GLN A 51 -3.68 -10.49 -6.45
N ILE A 52 -2.79 -9.74 -7.10
CA ILE A 52 -2.99 -8.32 -7.43
C ILE A 52 -2.80 -8.22 -8.94
N ASN A 53 -3.78 -7.65 -9.61
CA ASN A 53 -3.76 -7.55 -11.07
C ASN A 53 -3.30 -6.19 -11.54
N GLU A 54 -3.75 -5.12 -10.89
CA GLU A 54 -3.55 -3.76 -11.35
C GLU A 54 -3.45 -2.81 -10.16
N ILE A 55 -2.63 -1.77 -10.31
CA ILE A 55 -2.61 -0.61 -9.42
C ILE A 55 -3.15 0.57 -10.20
N ARG A 56 -4.12 1.26 -9.62
CA ARG A 56 -4.85 2.36 -10.25
C ARG A 56 -4.65 3.66 -9.49
N SER A 57 -4.62 4.77 -10.22
CA SER A 57 -4.67 6.12 -9.65
C SER A 57 -6.07 6.45 -9.12
N SER A 58 -6.20 7.61 -8.46
CA SER A 58 -7.47 8.12 -7.95
C SER A 58 -8.53 8.35 -9.04
N ASP A 59 -8.11 8.67 -10.26
CA ASP A 59 -8.97 8.83 -11.45
C ASP A 59 -9.18 7.51 -12.22
N GLN A 60 -8.90 6.36 -11.58
CA GLN A 60 -9.11 5.01 -12.10
C GLN A 60 -8.23 4.61 -13.31
N GLN A 61 -7.22 5.40 -13.67
CA GLN A 61 -6.25 5.01 -14.69
C GLN A 61 -5.33 3.91 -14.15
N ILE A 62 -4.99 2.95 -15.03
CA ILE A 62 -4.03 1.89 -14.68
C ILE A 62 -2.64 2.50 -14.68
N LEU A 63 -2.00 2.56 -13.52
CA LEU A 63 -0.62 3.00 -13.39
C LEU A 63 0.34 1.83 -13.61
N VAL A 64 -0.02 0.65 -13.12
CA VAL A 64 0.76 -0.58 -13.30
C VAL A 64 -0.19 -1.74 -13.55
N ASP A 65 0.02 -2.47 -14.64
CA ASP A 65 -0.55 -3.80 -14.85
C ASP A 65 0.41 -4.84 -14.27
N VAL A 66 0.11 -5.34 -13.08
CA VAL A 66 0.93 -6.32 -12.35
C VAL A 66 0.88 -7.69 -13.04
N ARG A 67 -0.22 -8.03 -13.73
CA ARG A 67 -0.34 -9.30 -14.47
C ARG A 67 0.63 -9.34 -15.63
N ALA A 68 0.80 -8.21 -16.31
CA ALA A 68 1.71 -8.09 -17.45
C ALA A 68 3.18 -8.30 -17.07
N GLN A 69 3.53 -8.24 -15.77
CA GLN A 69 4.86 -8.56 -15.26
C GLN A 69 5.12 -10.07 -15.15
N ARG A 70 4.09 -10.90 -15.30
CA ARG A 70 4.16 -12.36 -15.18
C ARG A 70 4.16 -13.02 -16.56
N PRO A 71 4.67 -14.25 -16.71
CA PRO A 71 4.48 -15.03 -17.93
C PRO A 71 2.99 -15.21 -18.27
N MET A 72 2.66 -15.34 -19.56
CA MET A 72 1.26 -15.35 -20.03
C MET A 72 0.41 -16.49 -19.44
N ASN A 73 1.02 -17.64 -19.15
CA ASN A 73 0.36 -18.76 -18.49
C ASN A 73 0.11 -18.53 -16.97
N ALA A 74 0.62 -17.44 -16.40
CA ALA A 74 0.52 -17.08 -14.99
C ALA A 74 -0.11 -15.68 -14.78
N PHE A 75 -0.72 -15.07 -15.81
CA PHE A 75 -1.33 -13.74 -15.70
C PHE A 75 -2.34 -13.61 -14.56
N ASN A 76 -3.15 -14.65 -14.33
CA ASN A 76 -4.16 -14.68 -13.27
C ASN A 76 -3.76 -15.64 -12.13
N SER A 77 -2.47 -15.96 -12.00
CA SER A 77 -2.03 -16.81 -10.90
C SER A 77 -2.06 -16.05 -9.57
N TYR A 78 -2.05 -16.80 -8.48
CA TYR A 78 -1.76 -16.22 -7.17
C TYR A 78 -0.25 -16.29 -6.90
N GLN A 79 0.27 -15.29 -6.22
CA GLN A 79 1.61 -15.30 -5.65
C GLN A 79 1.54 -15.93 -4.26
N ARG A 80 2.34 -16.96 -4.00
CA ARG A 80 2.50 -17.49 -2.64
C ARG A 80 3.28 -16.48 -1.81
N LEU A 81 2.78 -16.14 -0.62
CA LEU A 81 3.49 -15.31 0.34
C LEU A 81 4.28 -16.20 1.30
N ASN A 82 5.54 -15.84 1.54
CA ASN A 82 6.43 -16.54 2.46
C ASN A 82 6.75 -15.62 3.64
N ARG A 83 6.84 -16.16 4.86
CA ARG A 83 7.12 -15.37 6.08
C ARG A 83 8.48 -14.66 6.07
N ASN A 84 9.45 -15.21 5.33
CA ASN A 84 10.83 -14.72 5.32
C ASN A 84 11.21 -14.02 4.00
N GLU A 85 10.25 -13.85 3.09
CA GLU A 85 10.52 -13.30 1.77
C GLU A 85 9.38 -12.33 1.40
N PRO A 86 9.66 -11.01 1.40
CA PRO A 86 8.70 -10.04 0.95
C PRO A 86 8.45 -10.18 -0.56
N TRP A 87 7.25 -9.82 -0.98
CA TRP A 87 6.89 -9.71 -2.39
C TRP A 87 6.91 -8.25 -2.84
N ASP A 88 7.85 -7.94 -3.73
CA ASP A 88 7.91 -6.67 -4.44
C ASP A 88 6.87 -6.67 -5.58
N VAL A 89 5.76 -5.95 -5.38
CA VAL A 89 4.62 -5.98 -6.31
C VAL A 89 4.86 -5.11 -7.53
N ALA A 90 5.27 -3.86 -7.29
CA ALA A 90 5.48 -2.87 -8.33
C ALA A 90 6.24 -1.66 -7.80
N SER A 91 7.16 -1.14 -8.60
CA SER A 91 7.77 0.17 -8.37
C SER A 91 6.88 1.25 -8.98
N LEU A 92 6.45 2.20 -8.15
CA LEU A 92 5.64 3.35 -8.54
C LEU A 92 6.49 4.60 -8.31
N GLY A 93 6.72 5.35 -9.37
CA GLY A 93 7.43 6.61 -9.28
C GLY A 93 7.99 7.05 -10.62
N MET A 94 7.87 8.35 -10.87
CA MET A 94 8.35 9.01 -12.07
C MET A 94 9.85 9.29 -11.92
N GLU A 95 10.64 8.73 -12.84
CA GLU A 95 12.03 9.06 -13.25
C GLU A 95 13.15 9.20 -12.19
N ASN A 96 12.89 9.38 -10.89
CA ASN A 96 13.91 9.74 -9.88
C ASN A 96 13.78 8.95 -8.57
N GLY A 97 13.79 7.61 -8.63
CA GLY A 97 13.86 6.76 -7.44
C GLY A 97 12.50 6.43 -6.81
N GLY A 98 11.56 5.96 -7.63
CA GLY A 98 10.24 5.51 -7.18
C GLY A 98 10.27 4.53 -6.01
N SER A 99 9.21 4.55 -5.20
CA SER A 99 9.04 3.59 -4.11
C SER A 99 8.42 2.30 -4.64
N THR A 100 8.73 1.17 -4.02
CA THR A 100 8.14 -0.12 -4.36
C THR A 100 7.03 -0.44 -3.37
N LEU A 101 5.88 -0.91 -3.88
CA LEU A 101 4.86 -1.53 -3.03
C LEU A 101 5.36 -2.94 -2.66
N VAL A 102 5.63 -3.12 -1.38
CA VAL A 102 6.13 -4.38 -0.82
C VAL A 102 5.06 -4.99 0.08
N ILE A 103 4.85 -6.31 -0.05
CA ILE A 103 3.89 -7.07 0.75
C ILE A 103 4.64 -8.19 1.46
N SER A 104 4.40 -8.36 2.76
CA SER A 104 5.01 -9.45 3.54
C SER A 104 4.02 -10.03 4.54
N LEU A 105 4.32 -11.23 5.04
CA LEU A 105 3.58 -11.82 6.16
C LEU A 105 4.31 -11.52 7.46
N ASN A 106 3.62 -10.95 8.44
CA ASN A 106 4.16 -10.77 9.77
C ASN A 106 4.37 -12.14 10.43
N GLY A 107 5.61 -12.41 10.84
CA GLY A 107 6.03 -13.73 11.32
C GLY A 107 5.34 -14.22 12.60
N LEU A 108 4.64 -13.36 13.34
CA LEU A 108 3.99 -13.73 14.61
C LEU A 108 2.53 -14.19 14.43
N ASN A 109 1.78 -13.63 13.50
CA ASN A 109 0.34 -13.83 13.39
C ASN A 109 -0.19 -14.04 11.96
N ASP A 110 0.70 -14.17 10.95
CA ASP A 110 0.34 -14.26 9.53
C ASP A 110 -0.46 -13.05 9.00
N THR A 111 -0.50 -11.93 9.74
CA THR A 111 -1.10 -10.68 9.25
C THR A 111 -0.30 -10.16 8.06
N MET A 112 -0.97 -9.81 6.97
CA MET A 112 -0.32 -9.15 5.85
C MET A 112 0.07 -7.71 6.20
N GLU A 113 1.33 -7.39 5.94
CA GLU A 113 1.91 -6.07 6.07
C GLU A 113 2.22 -5.52 4.68
N PHE A 114 1.85 -4.26 4.48
CA PHE A 114 2.01 -3.53 3.23
C PHE A 114 2.88 -2.30 3.48
N VAL A 115 3.85 -2.08 2.61
CA VAL A 115 4.81 -0.98 2.72
C VAL A 115 4.91 -0.26 1.38
N TYR A 116 4.86 1.07 1.42
CA TYR A 116 5.14 1.93 0.27
C TYR A 116 5.77 3.25 0.70
N GLY A 117 7.06 3.44 0.40
CA GLY A 117 7.81 4.60 0.86
C GLY A 117 7.83 4.67 2.39
N ALA A 118 7.28 5.75 2.96
CA ALA A 118 7.13 5.92 4.41
C ALA A 118 5.79 5.38 4.95
N ALA A 119 4.87 4.97 4.07
CA ALA A 119 3.57 4.44 4.49
C ALA A 119 3.69 2.93 4.78
N MET A 120 3.16 2.52 5.93
CA MET A 120 3.11 1.13 6.38
C MET A 120 1.73 0.87 6.98
N TRP A 121 1.08 -0.23 6.57
CA TRP A 121 -0.23 -0.61 7.09
C TRP A 121 -0.40 -2.13 7.06
N THR A 122 -1.42 -2.62 7.77
CA THR A 122 -1.77 -4.04 7.84
C THR A 122 -3.22 -4.24 7.40
N GLU A 123 -3.61 -5.48 7.15
CA GLU A 123 -5.02 -5.83 6.94
C GLU A 123 -5.91 -5.58 8.17
N ASP A 124 -5.41 -5.81 9.39
CA ASP A 124 -6.23 -5.73 10.62
C ASP A 124 -6.38 -4.29 11.14
N ASN A 125 -5.32 -3.48 11.02
CA ASN A 125 -5.35 -2.06 11.34
C ASN A 125 -5.82 -1.27 10.12
N GLY A 126 -7.13 -1.30 9.87
CA GLY A 126 -7.78 -0.38 8.94
C GLY A 126 -7.38 1.06 9.28
N VAL A 127 -6.83 1.77 8.29
CA VAL A 127 -6.37 3.18 8.35
C VAL A 127 -5.87 3.56 9.74
N SER A 128 -4.69 3.06 10.14
CA SER A 128 -4.04 3.58 11.35
C SER A 128 -4.05 5.11 11.26
N GLU A 129 -4.47 5.78 12.35
CA GLU A 129 -4.67 7.22 12.51
C GLU A 129 -3.40 8.07 12.28
N ALA A 130 -2.73 7.90 11.16
CA ALA A 130 -1.54 8.61 10.77
C ALA A 130 -1.93 9.60 9.68
N LYS A 131 -2.32 10.80 10.13
CA LYS A 131 -2.03 12.10 9.51
C LYS A 131 -2.08 12.13 7.97
N GLU A 132 -3.15 12.69 7.42
CA GLU A 132 -3.21 13.29 6.06
C GLU A 132 -2.45 12.49 4.96
N GLY A 133 -2.87 11.27 4.63
CA GLY A 133 -2.24 10.51 3.53
C GLY A 133 -2.61 9.03 3.48
N ASN A 134 -3.79 8.71 4.02
CA ASN A 134 -4.19 7.45 4.63
C ASN A 134 -4.01 6.19 3.77
N ALA A 135 -2.90 5.48 3.98
CA ALA A 135 -2.76 4.10 3.53
C ALA A 135 -3.62 3.15 4.38
N GLY A 136 -4.16 2.10 3.77
CA GLY A 136 -5.00 1.12 4.45
C GLY A 136 -5.81 0.25 3.51
N CYS A 137 -6.40 -0.82 4.04
CA CYS A 137 -7.29 -1.72 3.29
C CYS A 137 -8.67 -1.79 3.95
N VAL A 138 -9.70 -1.85 3.13
CA VAL A 138 -11.02 -2.37 3.51
C VAL A 138 -10.98 -3.88 3.27
N VAL A 139 -11.10 -4.65 4.34
CA VAL A 139 -11.01 -6.11 4.29
C VAL A 139 -12.40 -6.71 4.24
N GLY A 140 -12.67 -7.52 3.22
CA GLY A 140 -13.91 -8.27 3.10
C GLY A 140 -13.95 -9.51 3.98
N GLU A 141 -15.15 -10.04 4.16
CA GLU A 141 -15.38 -11.28 4.91
C GLU A 141 -14.71 -12.48 4.25
N TRP A 142 -14.31 -13.44 5.09
CA TRP A 142 -13.88 -14.75 4.63
C TRP A 142 -15.07 -15.54 4.11
N TYR A 143 -14.87 -16.25 3.00
CA TYR A 143 -15.83 -17.24 2.52
C TYR A 143 -15.12 -18.50 2.05
N ASP A 144 -15.68 -19.64 2.43
CA ASP A 144 -15.08 -20.94 2.17
C ASP A 144 -15.22 -21.32 0.69
N VAL A 145 -14.15 -21.88 0.13
CA VAL A 145 -14.09 -22.38 -1.25
C VAL A 145 -14.35 -23.88 -1.26
N VAL A 146 -13.79 -24.60 -0.27
CA VAL A 146 -13.87 -26.06 -0.16
C VAL A 146 -13.91 -26.45 1.32
N GLY A 147 -14.98 -27.12 1.75
CA GLY A 147 -15.17 -27.65 3.11
C GLY A 147 -16.37 -27.03 3.86
N PRO A 148 -16.89 -27.69 4.91
CA PRO A 148 -17.95 -27.12 5.74
C PRO A 148 -17.42 -25.96 6.60
N ALA A 149 -18.14 -24.83 6.58
CA ALA A 149 -17.78 -23.53 7.18
C ALA A 149 -17.58 -23.50 8.71
N THR A 150 -17.76 -24.63 9.40
CA THR A 150 -17.90 -24.62 10.86
C THR A 150 -16.58 -24.71 11.61
N ASN A 151 -15.46 -25.04 10.97
CA ASN A 151 -14.14 -25.17 11.63
C ASN A 151 -12.97 -24.82 10.68
N TRP A 152 -12.80 -23.55 10.31
CA TRP A 152 -11.56 -23.14 9.63
C TRP A 152 -10.33 -23.39 10.51
N GLY A 153 -9.30 -24.01 9.94
CA GLY A 153 -7.99 -24.14 10.56
C GLY A 153 -7.24 -25.38 10.10
N CYS A 154 -5.91 -25.37 10.20
CA CYS A 154 -5.07 -26.49 9.74
C CYS A 154 -4.90 -27.60 10.80
N SER A 155 -5.90 -27.75 11.68
CA SER A 155 -5.87 -28.73 12.77
C SER A 155 -5.99 -30.17 12.24
N ALA A 156 -5.56 -31.15 13.03
CA ALA A 156 -5.62 -32.56 12.66
C ALA A 156 -7.03 -33.04 12.27
N ARG A 157 -8.09 -32.47 12.87
CA ARG A 157 -9.48 -32.79 12.51
C ARG A 157 -9.92 -32.22 11.16
N ALA A 158 -9.33 -31.11 10.72
CA ALA A 158 -9.56 -30.57 9.39
C ALA A 158 -8.85 -31.40 8.30
N ARG A 159 -7.81 -32.17 8.65
CA ARG A 159 -7.04 -33.00 7.70
C ARG A 159 -7.86 -34.14 7.08
N GLU A 160 -8.92 -34.59 7.76
CA GLU A 160 -9.81 -35.65 7.25
C GLU A 160 -10.76 -35.14 6.13
N ALA A 161 -10.95 -33.81 6.02
CA ALA A 161 -11.99 -33.21 5.18
C ALA A 161 -11.54 -32.74 3.78
N ARG A 162 -10.34 -33.13 3.31
CA ARG A 162 -9.65 -32.56 2.12
C ARG A 162 -9.13 -31.14 2.39
N ILE A 163 -8.38 -30.57 1.42
CA ILE A 163 -7.78 -29.23 1.51
C ILE A 163 -8.88 -28.23 1.87
N ALA A 164 -8.78 -27.64 3.07
CA ALA A 164 -9.62 -26.53 3.47
C ALA A 164 -9.06 -25.26 2.82
N SER A 165 -9.91 -24.55 2.07
CA SER A 165 -9.54 -23.30 1.41
C SER A 165 -10.59 -22.24 1.68
N ARG A 166 -10.14 -21.05 2.05
CA ARG A 166 -10.96 -19.85 2.21
C ARG A 166 -10.38 -18.71 1.42
N LYS A 167 -11.23 -17.75 1.05
CA LYS A 167 -10.82 -16.57 0.29
C LYS A 167 -11.52 -15.32 0.79
N ARG A 168 -10.89 -14.17 0.55
CA ARG A 168 -11.48 -12.83 0.78
C ARG A 168 -10.90 -11.82 -0.20
N ILE A 169 -11.46 -10.61 -0.17
CA ILE A 169 -11.05 -9.49 -1.03
C ILE A 169 -10.56 -8.36 -0.13
N LEU A 170 -9.45 -7.74 -0.50
CA LEU A 170 -8.93 -6.55 0.15
C LEU A 170 -8.97 -5.40 -0.86
N ASP A 171 -9.59 -4.29 -0.47
CA ASP A 171 -9.62 -3.06 -1.25
C ASP A 171 -8.70 -2.03 -0.58
N CYS A 172 -7.50 -1.91 -1.12
CA CYS A 172 -6.41 -1.16 -0.51
C CYS A 172 -6.19 0.19 -1.21
N ARG A 173 -5.77 1.18 -0.43
CA ARG A 173 -5.37 2.51 -0.88
C ARG A 173 -4.07 2.93 -0.20
N PHE A 174 -3.27 3.74 -0.88
CA PHE A 174 -2.01 4.27 -0.34
C PHE A 174 -1.57 5.53 -1.11
N PRO A 175 -0.76 6.42 -0.50
CA PRO A 175 -0.27 7.60 -1.19
C PRO A 175 0.81 7.18 -2.20
N CYS A 176 0.67 7.57 -3.47
CA CYS A 176 1.62 7.19 -4.52
C CYS A 176 2.14 8.37 -5.35
N GLY A 177 1.69 9.59 -5.06
CA GLY A 177 2.25 10.81 -5.65
C GLY A 177 2.08 12.05 -4.78
N SER A 178 3.19 12.49 -4.19
CA SER A 178 3.71 13.86 -4.22
C SER A 178 4.93 13.91 -3.30
N THR A 179 6.12 13.62 -3.83
CA THR A 179 7.36 13.97 -3.13
C THR A 179 7.54 15.47 -3.34
N GLU A 180 7.30 16.28 -2.30
CA GLU A 180 7.61 17.70 -2.34
C GLU A 180 9.09 17.86 -2.71
N ARG A 181 9.36 18.44 -3.89
CA ARG A 181 10.63 19.12 -4.11
C ARG A 181 10.61 20.33 -3.19
N MET A 182 11.20 20.21 -2.01
CA MET A 182 11.70 21.38 -1.29
C MET A 182 12.87 21.94 -2.12
N GLU A 183 12.56 22.75 -3.13
CA GLU A 183 13.58 23.64 -3.69
C GLU A 183 13.96 24.62 -2.58
N LEU A 184 15.16 24.41 -2.01
CA LEU A 184 15.82 25.39 -1.16
C LEU A 184 16.11 26.62 -2.03
N VAL A 185 15.32 27.69 -1.84
CA VAL A 185 15.58 29.02 -2.41
C VAL A 185 16.63 29.75 -1.59
#